data_AF-R4GHM9-F1
#
_entry.id   AF-R4GHM9-F1
#
_cell.length_a   1.000
_cell.length_b   1.000
_cell.length_c   1.000
_cell.angle_alpha   90.00
_cell.angle_beta   90.00
_cell.angle_gamma   90.00
#
_symmetry.space_group_name_H-M   'P 1'
#
loop_
_entity.id
_entity.type
_entity.pdbx_description
1 polymer ?
#
loop_
_entity_poly.entity_id
_entity_poly.type
_entity_poly.pdbx_seq_one_letter_code
_entity_poly.pdbx_strand_id
1 'polypeptide(L)'
;MGRAWQALRALRLRLLGPAKELVGTDQFGNKYYRVPQHQTGAGQIKPERRFVEAVNRQAYQYEMGDFPTEWEAWIRKKRKDPPTIEEILKNENYRQEMKQKVKEMYEKDKLLQTKEYKEGLVAEPIHTQVKGHASAPYYGKKEPSQDPTSTASTFQPGSWMPPGSDSSKKK
;
A
#
# COMPACT_ATOMS: atom_id res chain seq x y z
N MET A 1 22.73 -46.77 9.58
CA MET A 1 22.54 -45.33 9.91
C MET A 1 21.18 -44.73 9.49
N GLY A 2 20.35 -45.38 8.66
CA GLY A 2 19.17 -44.71 8.07
C GLY A 2 17.90 -44.61 8.94
N ARG A 3 17.51 -45.64 9.70
CA ARG A 3 16.16 -45.69 10.32
C ARG A 3 15.98 -44.73 11.51
N ALA A 4 17.01 -44.56 12.33
CA ALA A 4 16.99 -43.60 13.44
C ALA A 4 16.90 -42.16 12.94
N TRP A 5 17.62 -41.84 11.86
CA TRP A 5 17.57 -40.51 11.23
C TRP A 5 16.20 -40.22 10.60
N GLN A 6 15.57 -41.21 9.96
CA GLN A 6 14.22 -41.06 9.43
C GLN A 6 13.18 -40.88 10.55
N ALA A 7 13.32 -41.62 11.66
CA ALA A 7 12.47 -41.47 12.83
C ALA A 7 12.60 -40.07 13.46
N LEU A 8 13.84 -39.58 13.64
CA LEU A 8 14.11 -38.21 14.12
C LEU A 8 13.55 -37.14 13.18
N ARG A 9 13.66 -37.35 11.86
CA ARG A 9 13.09 -36.43 10.85
C ARG A 9 11.57 -36.39 10.92
N ALA A 10 10.91 -37.53 11.04
CA ALA A 10 9.46 -37.62 11.19
C ALA A 10 8.98 -36.98 12.51
N LEU A 11 9.70 -37.21 13.60
CA LEU A 11 9.40 -36.65 14.92
C LEU A 11 9.57 -35.13 14.93
N ARG A 12 10.61 -34.61 14.24
CA ARG A 12 10.80 -33.17 14.01
C ARG A 12 9.67 -32.55 13.19
N LEU A 13 9.28 -33.17 12.08
CA LEU A 13 8.15 -32.72 11.24
C LEU A 13 6.85 -32.63 12.06
N ARG A 14 6.62 -33.59 12.96
CA ARG A 14 5.43 -33.65 13.81
C ARG A 14 5.41 -32.58 14.90
N LEU A 15 6.56 -32.27 15.52
CA LEU A 15 6.68 -31.32 16.63
C LEU A 15 6.89 -29.87 16.16
N LEU A 16 7.81 -29.65 15.22
CA LEU A 16 8.28 -28.33 14.80
C LEU A 16 7.74 -27.92 13.43
N GLY A 17 7.22 -28.86 12.64
CA GLY A 17 6.82 -28.63 11.26
C GLY A 17 7.96 -28.79 10.25
N PRO A 18 7.67 -28.61 8.94
CA PRO A 18 8.64 -28.68 7.87
C PRO A 18 9.65 -27.54 7.98
N ALA A 19 10.87 -27.80 7.47
CA ALA A 19 11.90 -26.77 7.37
C ALA A 19 11.47 -25.66 6.40
N LYS A 20 11.95 -24.43 6.66
CA LYS A 20 11.85 -23.34 5.70
C LYS A 20 12.75 -23.63 4.48
N GLU A 21 12.19 -23.46 3.30
CA GLU A 21 12.89 -23.61 2.02
C GLU A 21 13.33 -22.22 1.55
N LEU A 22 14.62 -22.06 1.23
CA LEU A 22 15.13 -20.83 0.63
C LEU A 22 14.72 -20.82 -0.85
N VAL A 23 13.89 -19.83 -1.22
CA VAL A 23 13.37 -19.72 -2.59
C VAL A 23 14.25 -18.81 -3.44
N GLY A 24 14.73 -17.71 -2.87
CA GLY A 24 15.55 -16.76 -3.62
C GLY A 24 16.08 -15.63 -2.76
N THR A 25 16.90 -14.83 -3.41
CA THR A 25 17.51 -13.62 -2.84
C THR A 25 17.25 -12.45 -3.76
N ASP A 26 17.09 -11.28 -3.15
CA ASP A 26 16.87 -10.04 -3.85
C ASP A 26 18.15 -9.20 -4.00
N GLN A 27 18.10 -8.15 -4.82
CA GLN A 27 19.17 -7.18 -5.07
C GLN A 27 19.70 -6.56 -3.77
N PHE A 28 18.83 -6.37 -2.76
CA PHE A 28 19.20 -5.85 -1.44
C PHE A 28 19.81 -6.92 -0.50
N GLY A 29 19.96 -8.17 -0.95
CA GLY A 29 20.45 -9.28 -0.16
C GLY A 29 19.40 -9.93 0.76
N ASN A 30 18.14 -9.48 0.68
CA ASN A 30 17.02 -10.07 1.43
C ASN A 30 16.77 -11.51 0.99
N LYS A 31 16.48 -12.40 1.96
CA LYS A 31 16.26 -13.83 1.69
C LYS A 31 14.79 -14.18 1.84
N TYR A 32 14.25 -14.89 0.86
CA TYR A 32 12.84 -15.25 0.81
C TYR A 32 12.65 -16.74 1.06
N TYR A 33 11.74 -17.05 1.98
CA TYR A 33 11.50 -18.41 2.44
C TYR A 33 10.06 -18.85 2.20
N ARG A 34 9.90 -20.12 1.88
CA ARG A 34 8.61 -20.82 1.81
C ARG A 34 8.56 -21.92 2.87
N VAL A 35 7.42 -22.03 3.54
CA VAL A 35 7.11 -23.14 4.43
C VAL A 35 5.87 -23.83 3.86
N PRO A 36 5.99 -25.08 3.40
CA PRO A 36 4.86 -25.79 2.80
C PRO A 36 3.74 -26.03 3.82
N GLN A 37 2.54 -26.20 3.28
CA GLN A 37 1.38 -26.61 4.08
C GLN A 37 1.67 -27.95 4.77
N HIS A 38 1.39 -28.02 6.06
CA HIS A 38 1.60 -29.22 6.85
C HIS A 38 0.54 -29.37 7.93
N GLN A 39 0.37 -30.60 8.40
CA GLN A 39 -0.50 -30.91 9.52
C GLN A 39 0.30 -30.90 10.81
N THR A 40 -0.23 -30.20 11.81
CA THR A 40 0.32 -30.23 13.18
C THR A 40 -0.05 -31.56 13.83
N GLY A 41 0.73 -32.03 14.82
CA GLY A 41 0.39 -33.25 15.56
C GLY A 41 -1.03 -33.29 16.18
N ALA A 42 -1.65 -32.11 16.40
CA ALA A 42 -3.03 -31.94 16.85
C ALA A 42 -4.10 -31.97 15.72
N GLY A 43 -3.73 -32.35 14.50
CA GLY A 43 -4.65 -32.42 13.34
C GLY A 43 -4.95 -31.08 12.67
N GLN A 44 -4.45 -29.95 13.20
CA GLN A 44 -4.63 -28.63 12.58
C GLN A 44 -3.80 -28.48 11.31
N ILE A 45 -4.45 -28.13 10.19
CA ILE A 45 -3.81 -27.85 8.91
C ILE A 45 -3.28 -26.42 8.92
N LYS A 46 -1.95 -26.25 8.95
CA LYS A 46 -1.30 -24.94 8.82
C LYS A 46 -1.08 -24.64 7.33
N PRO A 47 -1.62 -23.52 6.81
CA PRO A 47 -1.47 -23.18 5.40
C PRO A 47 0.00 -22.86 5.08
N GLU A 48 0.33 -22.92 3.78
CA GLU A 48 1.64 -22.48 3.30
C GLU A 48 1.96 -21.06 3.79
N ARG A 49 3.18 -20.82 4.27
CA ARG A 49 3.65 -19.49 4.67
C ARG A 49 4.80 -19.06 3.79
N ARG A 50 4.81 -17.78 3.43
CA ARG A 50 5.89 -17.12 2.69
C ARG A 50 6.30 -15.91 3.50
N PHE A 51 7.59 -15.71 3.71
CA PHE A 51 8.10 -14.58 4.47
C PHE A 51 9.53 -14.23 4.05
N VAL A 52 9.97 -13.06 4.48
CA VAL A 52 11.29 -12.50 4.21
C VAL A 52 12.11 -12.45 5.49
N GLU A 53 13.40 -12.76 5.37
CA GLU A 53 14.41 -12.46 6.39
C GLU A 53 15.26 -11.31 5.86
N ALA A 54 15.01 -10.12 6.39
CA ALA A 54 15.75 -8.92 6.05
C ALA A 54 17.14 -8.96 6.72
N VAL A 55 18.18 -8.58 5.98
CA VAL A 55 19.57 -8.63 6.49
C VAL A 55 19.84 -7.49 7.47
N ASN A 56 19.36 -6.29 7.15
CA ASN A 56 19.77 -5.06 7.84
C ASN A 56 18.69 -4.45 8.74
N ARG A 57 17.51 -5.08 8.84
CA ARG A 57 16.36 -4.47 9.52
C ARG A 57 15.63 -5.43 10.44
N GLN A 58 15.13 -4.90 11.56
CA GLN A 58 14.32 -5.67 12.51
C GLN A 58 12.90 -5.87 11.96
N ALA A 59 12.27 -7.01 12.28
CA ALA A 59 11.01 -7.44 11.67
C ALA A 59 9.83 -6.47 11.84
N TYR A 60 9.87 -5.56 12.82
CA TYR A 60 8.81 -4.61 13.11
C TYR A 60 8.95 -3.26 12.40
N GLN A 61 10.10 -2.97 11.78
CA GLN A 61 10.36 -1.70 11.09
C GLN A 61 9.95 -1.78 9.61
N TYR A 62 8.78 -2.35 9.34
CA TYR A 62 8.30 -2.50 7.96
C TYR A 62 7.93 -1.13 7.38
N GLU A 63 8.63 -0.68 6.34
CA GLU A 63 8.25 0.48 5.54
C GLU A 63 7.84 0.07 4.12
N MET A 64 6.85 0.77 3.57
CA MET A 64 6.37 0.52 2.21
C MET A 64 7.45 0.97 1.21
N GLY A 65 8.10 0.00 0.55
CA GLY A 65 9.21 0.25 -0.39
C GLY A 65 10.50 -0.49 -0.04
N ASP A 66 10.59 -1.14 1.13
CA ASP A 66 11.77 -1.90 1.56
C ASP A 66 12.01 -3.18 0.74
N PHE A 67 10.98 -3.67 0.04
CA PHE A 67 11.04 -4.88 -0.77
C PHE A 67 10.55 -4.58 -2.20
N PRO A 68 11.11 -5.24 -3.23
CA PRO A 68 10.55 -5.20 -4.56
C PRO A 68 9.10 -5.65 -4.56
N THR A 69 8.29 -4.99 -5.39
CA THR A 69 6.84 -5.21 -5.43
C THR A 69 6.49 -6.63 -5.89
N GLU A 70 7.35 -7.25 -6.69
CA GLU A 70 7.23 -8.59 -7.21
C GLU A 70 7.35 -9.64 -6.09
N TRP A 71 8.32 -9.45 -5.19
CA TRP A 71 8.49 -10.28 -4.01
C TRP A 71 7.36 -10.09 -3.01
N GLU A 72 6.87 -8.86 -2.84
CA GLU A 72 5.69 -8.57 -2.03
C GLU A 72 4.45 -9.30 -2.56
N ALA A 73 4.22 -9.27 -3.87
CA ALA A 73 3.13 -9.98 -4.51
C ALA A 73 3.24 -11.50 -4.32
N TRP A 74 4.45 -12.05 -4.36
CA TRP A 74 4.70 -13.47 -4.09
C TRP A 74 4.44 -13.84 -2.62
N ILE A 75 4.90 -13.04 -1.65
CA ILE A 75 4.63 -13.25 -0.22
C ILE A 75 3.13 -13.22 0.08
N ARG A 76 2.42 -12.26 -0.52
CA ARG A 76 0.96 -12.13 -0.44
C ARG A 76 0.20 -13.20 -1.22
N LYS A 77 0.91 -14.18 -1.83
CA LYS A 77 0.35 -15.27 -2.62
C LYS A 77 -0.49 -14.83 -3.82
N LYS A 78 -0.28 -13.60 -4.31
CA LYS A 78 -0.90 -13.15 -5.57
C LYS A 78 -0.30 -13.89 -6.77
N ARG A 79 1.01 -14.17 -6.70
CA ARG A 79 1.76 -14.98 -7.69
C ARG A 79 2.09 -16.35 -7.11
N LYS A 80 2.09 -17.39 -7.94
CA LYS A 80 2.51 -18.76 -7.55
C LYS A 80 4.03 -18.88 -7.54
N ASP A 81 4.65 -18.50 -8.65
CA ASP A 81 6.09 -18.64 -8.89
C ASP A 81 6.87 -17.44 -8.33
N PRO A 82 8.09 -17.64 -7.82
CA PRO A 82 8.93 -16.53 -7.38
C PRO A 82 9.33 -15.64 -8.57
N PRO A 83 9.58 -14.35 -8.33
CA PRO A 83 10.07 -13.45 -9.36
C PRO A 83 11.55 -13.73 -9.69
N THR A 84 11.93 -13.40 -10.92
CA THR A 84 13.33 -13.46 -11.38
C THR A 84 14.00 -12.10 -11.21
N ILE A 85 15.31 -12.08 -10.95
CA ILE A 85 16.08 -10.84 -10.77
C ILE A 85 16.00 -9.92 -12.01
N GLU A 86 16.06 -10.51 -13.21
CA GLU A 86 15.92 -9.77 -14.47
C GLU A 86 14.55 -9.10 -14.62
N GLU A 87 13.49 -9.77 -14.15
CA GLU A 87 12.13 -9.23 -14.19
C GLU A 87 12.01 -8.00 -13.30
N ILE A 88 12.58 -8.07 -12.09
CA ILE A 88 12.62 -6.98 -11.13
C ILE A 88 13.34 -5.77 -11.74
N LEU A 89 14.55 -5.98 -12.29
CA LEU A 89 15.34 -4.90 -12.89
C LEU A 89 14.61 -4.24 -14.07
N LYS A 90 13.97 -5.06 -14.93
CA LYS A 90 13.18 -4.55 -16.05
C LYS A 90 12.02 -3.67 -15.58
N ASN A 91 11.32 -4.09 -14.52
CA ASN A 91 10.19 -3.34 -13.97
C ASN A 91 10.63 -2.05 -13.29
N GLU A 92 11.78 -2.06 -12.61
CA GLU A 92 12.40 -0.85 -12.02
C GLU A 92 12.73 0.18 -13.11
N ASN A 93 13.39 -0.26 -14.19
CA ASN A 93 13.69 0.61 -15.32
C ASN A 93 12.42 1.18 -15.95
N TYR A 94 11.39 0.35 -16.15
CA TYR A 94 10.10 0.79 -16.67
C TYR A 94 9.45 1.86 -15.78
N ARG A 95 9.49 1.68 -14.44
CA ARG A 95 8.98 2.68 -13.49
C ARG A 95 9.72 4.00 -13.59
N GLN A 96 11.05 3.96 -13.74
CA GLN A 96 11.87 5.16 -13.89
C GLN A 96 11.55 5.89 -15.20
N GLU A 97 11.45 5.18 -16.32
CA GLU A 97 11.06 5.75 -17.61
C GLU A 97 9.68 6.39 -17.56
N MET A 98 8.70 5.71 -16.97
CA MET A 98 7.34 6.25 -16.83
C MET A 98 7.32 7.51 -15.96
N LYS A 99 8.11 7.56 -14.89
CA LYS A 99 8.24 8.75 -14.04
C LYS A 99 8.80 9.94 -14.83
N GLN A 100 9.78 9.71 -15.70
CA GLN A 100 10.34 10.75 -16.57
C GLN A 100 9.30 11.23 -17.59
N LYS A 101 8.64 10.31 -18.30
CA LYS A 101 7.59 10.64 -19.29
C LYS A 101 6.43 11.43 -18.67
N VAL A 102 5.98 11.07 -17.48
CA VAL A 102 4.93 11.79 -16.75
C VAL A 102 5.38 13.21 -16.41
N LYS A 103 6.63 13.39 -15.97
CA LYS A 103 7.17 14.71 -15.68
C LYS A 103 7.24 15.59 -16.93
N GLU A 104 7.74 15.05 -18.04
CA GLU A 104 7.78 15.75 -19.33
C GLU A 104 6.39 16.14 -19.83
N MET A 105 5.41 15.23 -19.70
CA MET A 105 4.02 15.50 -20.08
C MET A 105 3.43 16.62 -19.22
N TYR A 106 3.66 16.59 -17.91
CA TYR A 106 3.22 17.65 -17.00
C TYR A 106 3.85 19.01 -17.31
N GLU A 107 5.15 19.04 -17.66
CA GLU A 107 5.83 20.26 -18.09
C GLU A 107 5.27 20.81 -19.40
N LYS A 108 5.00 19.95 -20.39
CA LYS A 108 4.36 20.35 -21.65
C LYS A 108 2.95 20.87 -21.44
N ASP A 109 2.15 20.19 -20.64
CA ASP A 109 0.78 20.61 -20.30
C ASP A 109 0.78 21.98 -19.61
N LYS A 110 1.65 22.18 -18.62
CA LYS A 110 1.84 23.47 -17.96
C LYS A 110 2.24 24.57 -18.95
N LEU A 111 3.14 24.27 -19.90
CA LEU A 111 3.53 25.23 -20.94
C LEU A 111 2.37 25.58 -21.87
N LEU A 112 1.54 24.61 -22.25
CA LEU A 112 0.35 24.85 -23.07
C LEU A 112 -0.66 25.73 -22.32
N GLN A 113 -0.97 25.40 -21.06
CA GLN A 113 -1.83 26.22 -20.21
C GLN A 113 -1.31 27.67 -20.14
N THR A 114 0.00 27.89 -19.95
CA THR A 114 0.55 29.26 -19.92
C THR A 114 0.43 30.01 -21.26
N LYS A 115 0.40 29.31 -22.39
CA LYS A 115 0.17 29.93 -23.71
C LYS A 115 -1.31 30.27 -23.89
N GLU A 116 -2.20 29.36 -23.53
CA GLU A 116 -3.64 29.56 -23.58
C GLU A 116 -4.09 30.75 -22.72
N TYR A 117 -3.49 30.92 -21.53
CA TYR A 117 -3.72 32.10 -20.69
C TYR A 117 -3.23 33.39 -21.35
N LYS A 118 -2.04 33.38 -21.97
CA LYS A 118 -1.51 34.55 -22.69
C LYS A 118 -2.35 34.93 -23.90
N GLU A 119 -2.89 33.93 -24.60
CA GLU A 119 -3.76 34.12 -25.76
C GLU A 119 -5.21 34.47 -25.36
N GLY A 120 -5.56 34.34 -24.08
CA GLY A 120 -6.89 34.66 -23.55
C GLY A 120 -7.98 33.66 -23.95
N LEU A 121 -7.59 32.47 -24.43
CA LEU A 121 -8.53 31.40 -24.82
C LEU A 121 -9.18 30.74 -23.60
N VAL A 122 -8.46 30.70 -22.48
CA VAL A 122 -8.91 30.13 -21.20
C VAL A 122 -8.79 31.22 -20.13
N ALA A 123 -9.84 31.41 -19.34
CA ALA A 123 -9.77 32.31 -18.19
C ALA A 123 -8.78 31.75 -17.17
N GLU A 124 -7.85 32.58 -16.71
CA GLU A 124 -7.01 32.23 -15.56
C GLU A 124 -7.91 31.79 -14.39
N PRO A 125 -7.57 30.73 -13.64
CA PRO A 125 -8.32 30.33 -12.47
C PRO A 125 -8.28 31.52 -11.51
N ILE A 126 -9.36 32.29 -11.50
CA ILE A 126 -9.49 33.46 -10.66
C ILE A 126 -9.49 32.92 -9.24
N HIS A 127 -8.38 33.07 -8.53
CA HIS A 127 -8.36 32.89 -7.08
C HIS A 127 -9.14 34.06 -6.49
N THR A 128 -10.47 33.99 -6.57
CA THR A 128 -11.35 34.97 -5.98
C THR A 128 -11.13 34.90 -4.48
N GLN A 129 -10.37 35.85 -3.95
CA GLN A 129 -10.40 36.13 -2.53
C GLN A 129 -11.81 36.65 -2.24
N VAL A 130 -12.70 35.74 -1.87
CA VAL A 130 -14.00 36.10 -1.31
C VAL A 130 -13.70 37.00 -0.12
N LYS A 131 -14.26 38.22 -0.09
CA LYS A 131 -14.08 39.20 0.98
C LYS A 131 -15.40 39.41 1.71
N GLY A 132 -15.36 39.70 3.01
CA GLY A 132 -16.54 40.02 3.83
C GLY A 132 -17.16 38.81 4.53
N HIS A 133 -18.48 38.84 4.80
CA HIS A 133 -19.17 37.76 5.51
C HIS A 133 -19.07 36.40 4.80
N ALA A 134 -18.95 36.41 3.48
CA ALA A 134 -18.80 35.23 2.64
C ALA A 134 -17.43 34.54 2.76
N SER A 135 -16.43 35.22 3.33
CA SER A 135 -15.08 34.68 3.59
C SER A 135 -14.89 34.24 5.04
N ALA A 136 -15.95 34.29 5.85
CA ALA A 136 -15.87 33.89 7.24
C ALA A 136 -15.56 32.39 7.31
N PRO A 137 -14.57 31.96 8.11
CA PRO A 137 -14.39 30.54 8.40
C PRO A 137 -15.67 30.01 9.05
N TYR A 138 -16.02 28.77 8.72
CA TYR A 138 -17.18 28.09 9.30
C TYR A 138 -17.12 28.14 10.83
N TYR A 139 -17.98 28.95 11.45
CA TYR A 139 -18.04 29.14 12.89
C TYR A 139 -19.28 28.41 13.42
N GLY A 140 -19.09 27.40 14.27
CA GLY A 140 -20.18 26.92 15.12
C GLY A 140 -20.39 25.42 15.27
N LYS A 141 -19.74 24.52 14.51
CA LYS A 141 -19.87 23.08 14.78
C LYS A 141 -18.53 22.36 14.58
N LYS A 142 -18.02 21.74 15.66
CA LYS A 142 -16.86 20.82 15.60
C LYS A 142 -17.25 19.43 15.09
N GLU A 143 -18.55 19.15 15.03
CA GLU A 143 -19.09 17.85 14.67
C GLU A 143 -19.49 17.84 13.18
N PRO A 144 -19.13 16.78 12.43
CA PRO A 144 -19.57 16.60 11.05
C PRO A 144 -21.10 16.51 10.97
N SER A 145 -21.76 17.39 10.21
CA SER A 145 -23.20 17.32 9.97
C SER A 145 -23.53 16.36 8.83
N GLN A 146 -24.70 15.72 8.88
CA GLN A 146 -25.25 14.94 7.75
C GLN A 146 -25.53 15.82 6.54
N ASP A 147 -26.01 17.05 6.77
CA ASP A 147 -26.33 17.97 5.69
C ASP A 147 -25.07 18.65 5.13
N PRO A 148 -24.93 18.74 3.80
CA PRO A 148 -23.86 19.50 3.18
C PRO A 148 -24.01 20.97 3.52
N THR A 149 -22.90 21.61 3.90
CA THR A 149 -22.90 23.05 4.18
C THR A 149 -21.96 23.73 3.20
N SER A 150 -22.46 24.73 2.49
CA SER A 150 -21.66 25.54 1.57
C SER A 150 -21.42 26.91 2.19
N THR A 151 -20.15 27.29 2.36
CA THR A 151 -19.75 28.69 2.50
C THR A 151 -19.22 29.16 1.14
N ALA A 152 -19.36 30.43 0.79
CA ALA A 152 -19.07 30.92 -0.56
C ALA A 152 -17.68 30.54 -1.12
N SER A 153 -16.67 30.35 -0.25
CA SER A 153 -15.32 29.90 -0.63
C SER A 153 -15.05 28.41 -0.40
N THR A 154 -15.86 27.70 0.37
CA THR A 154 -15.56 26.32 0.79
C THR A 154 -16.84 25.52 0.95
N PHE A 155 -16.98 24.51 0.10
CA PHE A 155 -18.01 23.50 0.21
C PHE A 155 -17.55 22.41 1.20
N GLN A 156 -18.31 22.19 2.27
CA GLN A 156 -18.11 21.09 3.20
C GLN A 156 -19.17 20.02 2.91
N PRO A 157 -18.78 18.87 2.32
CA PRO A 157 -19.72 17.79 2.09
C PRO A 157 -20.25 17.24 3.43
N GLY A 158 -21.53 16.88 3.45
CA GLY A 158 -22.13 16.23 4.61
C GLY A 158 -21.47 14.88 4.89
N SER A 159 -21.24 14.57 6.16
CA SER A 159 -20.71 13.28 6.57
C SER A 159 -21.86 12.31 6.85
N TRP A 160 -21.87 11.19 6.14
CA TRP A 160 -22.84 10.14 6.38
C TRP A 160 -22.66 9.58 7.80
N MET A 161 -23.72 9.64 8.62
CA MET A 161 -23.75 9.04 9.95
C MET A 161 -24.69 7.83 9.96
N PRO A 162 -24.27 6.68 10.51
CA PRO A 162 -25.10 5.49 10.55
C PRO A 162 -26.36 5.73 11.40
N PRO A 163 -27.51 5.13 11.05
CA PRO A 163 -28.75 5.31 11.82
C PRO A 163 -28.55 4.75 13.25
N GLY A 164 -28.56 5.63 14.26
CA GLY A 164 -28.41 5.27 15.67
C GLY A 164 -27.39 6.08 16.48
N SER A 165 -26.60 6.96 15.84
CA SER A 165 -25.64 7.84 16.52
C SER A 165 -26.21 9.16 17.02
N ASP A 166 -27.54 9.30 17.12
CA ASP A 166 -28.17 10.45 17.75
C ASP A 166 -27.85 10.41 19.25
N SER A 167 -26.84 11.20 19.64
CA SER A 167 -26.54 11.46 21.04
C SER A 167 -27.79 12.01 21.71
N SER A 168 -28.34 11.21 22.61
CA SER A 168 -29.39 11.56 23.54
C SER A 168 -29.05 12.85 24.30
N LYS A 169 -29.49 14.00 23.79
CA LYS A 169 -29.70 15.19 24.62
C LYS A 169 -31.13 15.15 25.13
N LYS A 170 -31.36 14.33 26.17
CA LYS A 170 -32.52 14.52 27.04
C LYS A 170 -32.32 15.84 27.79
N LYS A 171 -33.25 16.77 27.60
CA LYS A 171 -33.58 17.80 28.59
C LYS A 171 -34.77 17.31 29.39
#